data_AF-A0A1N7FY59-F1
#
_entry.id   AF-A0A1N7FY59-F1
#
_cell.length_a   1.000
_cell.length_b   1.000
_cell.length_c   1.000
_cell.angle_alpha   90.00
_cell.angle_beta   90.00
_cell.angle_gamma   90.00
#
_symmetry.space_group_name_H-M   'P 1'
#
loop_
_entity.id
_entity.type
_entity.pdbx_description
1 polymer ?
#
loop_
_entity_poly.entity_id
_entity_poly.type
_entity_poly.pdbx_seq_one_letter_code
_entity_poly.pdbx_strand_id
1 'polypeptide(L)'
;MTNNQSFHNHEYLSDADPLADLQRLADEHGQPVLLEDVEEHGEYDPSTYFRRFESWFDARKEAGLNPEDIRPGRRVDEDDLIDAVRDLAVELGRPPSQSEMNQRGEHSITPYLRRWGTWPKALEAAGMEIVD
;
A
#
# COMPACT_ATOMS: atom_id res chain seq x y z
N MET A 1 17.53 -22.16 -47.61
CA MET A 1 17.93 -21.40 -46.41
C MET A 1 17.26 -20.04 -46.53
N THR A 2 16.06 -19.89 -46.00
CA THR A 2 15.28 -18.66 -46.16
C THR A 2 15.67 -17.70 -45.05
N ASN A 3 16.33 -16.62 -45.46
CA ASN A 3 16.81 -15.54 -44.62
C ASN A 3 15.59 -14.73 -44.14
N ASN A 4 15.27 -14.80 -42.85
CA ASN A 4 14.13 -14.07 -42.28
C ASN A 4 14.60 -12.71 -41.80
N GLN A 5 14.49 -11.71 -42.67
CA GLN A 5 14.54 -10.29 -42.29
C GLN A 5 13.11 -9.88 -41.93
N SER A 6 12.80 -9.83 -40.64
CA SER A 6 11.63 -9.10 -40.13
C SER A 6 12.12 -7.88 -39.38
N PHE A 7 11.85 -6.73 -39.98
CA PHE A 7 11.98 -5.41 -39.41
C PHE A 7 11.01 -5.25 -38.24
N HIS A 8 11.50 -4.90 -37.05
CA HIS A 8 10.79 -3.98 -36.17
C HIS A 8 11.80 -3.19 -35.33
N ASN A 9 11.94 -1.92 -35.70
CA ASN A 9 12.46 -0.81 -34.91
C ASN A 9 12.22 -1.01 -33.41
N HIS A 10 13.29 -1.24 -32.64
CA HIS A 10 13.29 -1.12 -31.18
C HIS A 10 13.82 0.27 -30.74
N GLU A 11 13.52 1.32 -31.51
CA GLU A 11 13.76 2.72 -31.11
C GLU A 11 12.52 3.37 -30.46
N TYR A 12 11.54 2.58 -30.00
CA TYR A 12 10.31 3.10 -29.35
C TYR A 12 9.78 2.19 -28.24
N LEU A 13 10.66 1.58 -27.44
CA LEU A 13 10.28 1.23 -26.07
C LEU A 13 10.87 2.36 -25.22
N SER A 14 10.01 3.19 -24.63
CA SER A 14 10.44 3.92 -23.44
C SER A 14 11.07 2.89 -22.51
N ASP A 15 12.23 3.20 -21.94
CA ASP A 15 12.85 2.40 -20.88
C ASP A 15 11.98 2.51 -19.63
N ALA A 16 10.75 2.04 -19.69
CA ALA A 16 9.94 1.83 -18.52
C ALA A 16 10.63 0.70 -17.75
N ASP A 17 11.05 1.05 -16.54
CA ASP A 17 11.57 0.10 -15.58
C ASP A 17 10.36 -0.38 -14.77
N PRO A 18 10.08 -1.70 -14.69
CA PRO A 18 9.02 -2.19 -13.83
C PRO A 18 9.08 -1.63 -12.40
N LEU A 19 10.28 -1.40 -11.84
CA LEU A 19 10.39 -0.78 -10.51
C LEU A 19 9.89 0.67 -10.50
N ALA A 20 10.13 1.43 -11.58
CA ALA A 20 9.63 2.79 -11.74
C ALA A 20 8.11 2.81 -11.95
N ASP A 21 7.54 1.82 -12.65
CA ASP A 21 6.09 1.66 -12.78
C ASP A 21 5.44 1.40 -11.41
N LEU A 22 6.04 0.56 -10.56
CA LEU A 22 5.57 0.36 -9.18
C LEU A 22 5.65 1.63 -8.32
N GLN A 23 6.71 2.41 -8.46
CA GLN A 23 6.85 3.69 -7.76
C GLN A 23 5.77 4.67 -8.22
N ARG A 24 5.55 4.79 -9.53
CA ARG A 24 4.49 5.62 -10.10
C ARG A 24 3.11 5.22 -9.59
N LEU A 25 2.78 3.91 -9.61
CA LEU A 25 1.50 3.41 -9.08
C LEU A 25 1.35 3.71 -7.59
N ALA A 26 2.43 3.66 -6.82
CA ALA A 26 2.42 4.03 -5.41
C ALA A 26 2.15 5.54 -5.21
N ASP A 27 2.71 6.39 -6.05
CA ASP A 27 2.49 7.84 -6.00
C ASP A 27 1.06 8.22 -6.42
N GLU A 28 0.51 7.53 -7.43
CA GLU A 28 -0.83 7.81 -7.97
C GLU A 28 -1.97 7.23 -7.11
N HIS A 29 -1.81 6.00 -6.61
CA HIS A 29 -2.87 5.26 -5.94
C HIS A 29 -2.59 5.00 -4.46
N GLY A 30 -1.38 5.30 -3.97
CA GLY A 30 -0.96 5.09 -2.58
C GLY A 30 -0.36 3.70 -2.31
N GLN A 31 0.21 3.54 -1.11
CA GLN A 31 0.72 2.26 -0.64
C GLN A 31 -0.29 1.54 0.28
N PRO A 32 -0.35 0.19 0.26
CA PRO A 32 0.37 -0.70 -0.65
C PRO A 32 -0.07 -0.58 -2.10
N VAL A 33 0.86 -0.73 -3.05
CA VAL A 33 0.48 -1.07 -4.45
C VAL A 33 -0.13 -2.46 -4.42
N LEU A 34 -1.37 -2.54 -4.87
CA LEU A 34 -2.18 -3.73 -5.01
C LEU A 34 -2.00 -4.33 -6.40
N LEU A 35 -2.40 -5.59 -6.55
CA LEU A 35 -2.44 -6.25 -7.84
C LEU A 35 -3.37 -5.52 -8.82
N GLU A 36 -4.52 -5.04 -8.31
CA GLU A 36 -5.52 -4.29 -9.07
C GLU A 36 -4.95 -3.00 -9.68
N ASP A 37 -4.07 -2.28 -8.97
CA ASP A 37 -3.43 -1.08 -9.55
C ASP A 37 -2.55 -1.43 -10.74
N VAL A 38 -1.86 -2.57 -10.69
CA VAL A 38 -1.04 -3.05 -11.80
C VAL A 38 -1.93 -3.51 -12.96
N GLU A 39 -2.99 -4.25 -12.68
CA GLU A 39 -3.92 -4.77 -13.69
C GLU A 39 -4.69 -3.66 -14.41
N GLU A 40 -5.11 -2.62 -13.68
CA GLU A 40 -5.93 -1.53 -14.22
C GLU A 40 -5.12 -0.33 -14.73
N HIS A 41 -3.99 -0.05 -14.10
CA HIS A 41 -3.22 1.19 -14.32
C HIS A 41 -1.73 0.97 -14.59
N GLY A 42 -1.23 -0.25 -14.49
CA GLY A 42 0.17 -0.59 -14.71
C GLY A 42 0.55 -0.60 -16.19
N GLU A 43 1.83 -0.31 -16.46
CA GLU A 43 2.40 -0.45 -17.80
C GLU A 43 2.73 -1.91 -18.14
N TYR A 44 2.83 -2.75 -17.11
CA TYR A 44 3.19 -4.16 -17.21
C TYR A 44 2.12 -5.07 -16.62
N ASP A 45 1.91 -6.21 -17.28
CA ASP A 45 1.15 -7.32 -16.71
C ASP A 45 1.79 -7.78 -15.38
N PRO A 46 1.00 -8.11 -14.34
CA PRO A 46 1.52 -8.60 -13.06
C PRO A 46 2.56 -9.72 -13.16
N SER A 47 2.41 -10.63 -14.13
CA SER A 47 3.36 -11.74 -14.36
C SER A 47 4.77 -11.27 -14.71
N THR A 48 4.92 -10.05 -15.25
CA THR A 48 6.22 -9.42 -15.52
C THR A 48 7.03 -9.25 -14.25
N TYR A 49 6.38 -8.81 -13.17
CA TYR A 49 7.00 -8.59 -11.87
C TYR A 49 7.42 -9.92 -11.23
N PHE A 50 6.52 -10.90 -11.18
CA PHE A 50 6.83 -12.24 -10.64
C PHE A 50 8.00 -12.90 -11.37
N ARG A 51 8.06 -12.79 -12.70
CA ARG A 51 9.12 -13.42 -13.49
C ARG A 51 10.47 -12.74 -13.37
N ARG A 52 10.50 -11.41 -13.19
CA ARG A 52 11.74 -10.63 -13.14
C ARG A 52 12.34 -10.54 -11.75
N PHE A 53 11.52 -10.54 -10.70
CA PHE A 53 11.95 -10.29 -9.32
C PHE A 53 11.68 -11.48 -8.39
N GLU A 54 11.39 -12.67 -8.94
CA GLU A 54 11.09 -13.91 -8.19
C GLU A 54 9.75 -13.91 -7.44
N SER A 55 9.29 -12.75 -6.96
CA SER A 55 7.96 -12.58 -6.37
C SER A 55 7.45 -11.13 -6.43
N TRP A 56 6.14 -10.94 -6.24
CA TRP A 56 5.53 -9.61 -6.06
C TRP A 56 6.10 -8.85 -4.84
N PHE A 57 6.40 -9.60 -3.77
CA PHE A 57 7.00 -9.04 -2.57
C PHE A 57 8.38 -8.46 -2.85
N ASP A 58 9.21 -9.21 -3.56
CA ASP A 58 10.56 -8.79 -3.92
C ASP A 58 10.53 -7.62 -4.91
N ALA A 59 9.63 -7.62 -5.88
CA ALA A 59 9.43 -6.49 -6.79
C ALA A 59 9.09 -5.19 -6.03
N ARG A 60 8.13 -5.25 -5.09
CA ARG A 60 7.76 -4.09 -4.25
C ARG A 60 8.92 -3.64 -3.36
N LYS A 61 9.64 -4.59 -2.77
CA LYS A 61 10.80 -4.30 -1.92
C LYS A 61 11.93 -3.64 -2.71
N GLU A 62 12.25 -4.14 -3.90
CA GLU A 62 13.27 -3.56 -4.78
C GLU A 62 12.85 -2.17 -5.30
N ALA A 63 11.55 -1.94 -5.51
CA ALA A 63 11.00 -0.62 -5.83
C ALA A 63 11.05 0.37 -4.64
N GLY A 64 11.55 -0.05 -3.47
CA GLY A 64 11.57 0.78 -2.26
C GLY A 64 10.20 0.96 -1.60
N LEU A 65 9.23 0.11 -1.97
CA LEU A 65 7.88 0.17 -1.42
C LEU A 65 7.79 -0.62 -0.11
N ASN A 66 7.00 -0.12 0.85
CA ASN A 66 6.97 -0.64 2.22
C ASN A 66 6.66 -2.16 2.23
N PRO A 67 7.64 -3.00 2.62
CA PRO A 67 7.52 -4.44 2.59
C PRO A 67 6.71 -4.98 3.77
N GLU A 68 6.13 -4.14 4.62
CA GLU A 68 5.24 -4.64 5.68
C GLU A 68 3.75 -4.39 5.41
N ASP A 69 3.40 -3.66 4.34
CA ASP A 69 2.03 -3.51 3.84
C ASP A 69 1.69 -4.64 2.85
N ILE A 70 2.02 -5.88 3.25
CA ILE A 70 1.90 -7.08 2.40
C ILE A 70 0.60 -7.84 2.60
N ARG A 71 -0.36 -7.34 3.40
CA ARG A 71 -1.63 -8.05 3.46
C ARG A 71 -2.28 -7.92 2.07
N PRO A 72 -2.52 -9.04 1.36
CA PRO A 72 -3.35 -8.99 0.17
C PRO A 72 -4.76 -8.72 0.67
N GLY A 73 -5.16 -7.46 0.58
CA GLY A 73 -6.40 -6.95 1.15
C GLY A 73 -6.35 -5.43 1.13
N ARG A 74 -7.40 -4.85 0.58
CA ARG A 74 -7.78 -3.42 0.51
C ARG A 74 -6.81 -2.47 1.22
N ARG A 75 -6.33 -1.45 0.50
CA ARG A 75 -5.70 -0.28 1.12
C ARG A 75 -6.58 0.16 2.28
N VAL A 76 -6.02 0.19 3.49
CA VAL A 76 -6.72 0.81 4.61
C VAL A 76 -6.37 2.29 4.53
N ASP A 77 -7.33 3.06 4.05
CA ASP A 77 -7.19 4.50 3.91
C ASP A 77 -7.10 5.16 5.29
N GLU A 78 -6.53 6.37 5.35
CA GLU A 78 -6.45 7.12 6.61
C GLU A 78 -7.83 7.33 7.22
N ASP A 79 -8.81 7.61 6.38
CA ASP A 79 -10.19 7.83 6.78
C ASP A 79 -10.78 6.57 7.41
N ASP A 80 -10.55 5.38 6.83
CA ASP A 80 -11.01 4.10 7.41
C ASP A 80 -10.39 3.86 8.81
N LEU A 81 -9.09 4.14 8.97
CA LEU A 81 -8.43 4.04 10.28
C LEU A 81 -9.01 5.07 11.27
N ILE A 82 -9.16 6.32 10.85
CA ILE A 82 -9.71 7.40 11.69
C ILE A 82 -11.14 7.06 12.13
N ASP A 83 -11.97 6.58 11.22
CA ASP A 83 -13.35 6.21 11.50
C ASP A 83 -13.43 5.00 12.44
N ALA A 84 -12.56 4.00 12.27
CA ALA A 84 -12.45 2.89 13.22
C ALA A 84 -12.07 3.34 14.64
N VAL A 85 -11.21 4.35 14.79
CA VAL A 85 -10.90 4.97 16.10
C VAL A 85 -12.12 5.67 16.68
N ARG A 86 -12.83 6.45 15.85
CA ARG A 86 -14.03 7.20 16.28
C ARG A 86 -15.16 6.29 16.69
N ASP A 87 -15.43 5.24 15.93
CA ASP A 87 -16.49 4.28 16.22
C ASP A 87 -16.25 3.56 17.54
N LEU A 88 -15.01 3.10 17.76
CA LEU A 88 -14.65 2.47 19.03
C LEU A 88 -14.69 3.50 20.17
N ALA A 89 -14.30 4.75 19.94
CA ALA A 89 -14.41 5.80 20.95
C ALA A 89 -15.86 6.10 21.34
N VAL A 90 -16.78 6.10 20.37
CA VAL A 90 -18.23 6.25 20.60
C VAL A 90 -18.75 5.07 21.43
N GLU A 91 -18.36 3.84 21.10
CA GLU A 91 -18.75 2.64 21.85
C GLU A 91 -18.25 2.67 23.31
N LEU A 92 -17.02 3.15 23.53
CA LEU A 92 -16.40 3.23 24.85
C LEU A 92 -16.81 4.49 25.64
N GLY A 93 -17.32 5.51 24.96
CA GLY A 93 -17.53 6.86 25.52
C GLY A 93 -16.23 7.60 25.86
N ARG A 94 -15.08 7.15 25.34
CA ARG A 94 -13.74 7.73 25.55
C ARG A 94 -12.74 7.26 24.49
N PRO A 95 -11.59 7.93 24.31
CA PRO A 95 -10.54 7.45 23.43
C PRO A 95 -10.09 6.01 23.79
N PRO A 96 -9.96 5.12 22.80
CA PRO A 96 -9.50 3.75 23.04
C PRO A 96 -8.00 3.71 23.36
N SER A 97 -7.61 2.74 24.18
CA SER A 97 -6.21 2.35 24.32
C SER A 97 -5.75 1.47 23.15
N GLN A 98 -4.43 1.37 22.96
CA GLN A 98 -3.84 0.47 21.97
C GLN A 98 -4.30 -0.99 22.13
N SER A 99 -4.49 -1.42 23.38
CA SER A 99 -4.92 -2.78 23.69
C SER A 99 -6.39 -3.00 23.33
N GLU A 100 -7.24 -2.01 23.56
CA GLU A 100 -8.66 -2.06 23.18
C GLU A 100 -8.83 -2.05 21.67
N MET A 101 -8.06 -1.22 20.95
CA MET A 101 -8.06 -1.23 19.49
C MET A 101 -7.67 -2.62 18.94
N ASN A 102 -6.60 -3.23 19.46
CA ASN A 102 -6.21 -4.58 19.04
C ASN A 102 -7.24 -5.68 19.39
N GLN A 103 -8.02 -5.52 20.46
CA GLN A 103 -8.95 -6.54 20.94
C GLN A 103 -10.36 -6.40 20.35
N ARG A 104 -10.80 -5.17 20.08
CA ARG A 104 -12.19 -4.84 19.76
C ARG A 104 -12.34 -3.97 18.53
N GLY A 105 -11.28 -3.27 18.14
CA GLY A 105 -11.31 -2.42 16.96
C GLY A 105 -11.23 -3.22 15.67
N GLU A 106 -11.64 -2.57 14.59
CA GLU A 106 -11.65 -3.16 13.25
C GLU A 106 -10.23 -3.48 12.73
N HIS A 107 -9.25 -2.68 13.16
CA HIS A 107 -7.87 -2.81 12.74
C HIS A 107 -6.94 -3.01 13.94
N SER A 108 -5.86 -3.77 13.74
CA SER A 108 -4.79 -3.82 14.73
C SER A 108 -4.11 -2.46 14.88
N ILE A 109 -3.25 -2.31 15.89
CA ILE A 109 -2.55 -1.06 16.14
C ILE A 109 -1.50 -0.71 15.07
N THR A 110 -1.04 -1.70 14.29
CA THR A 110 0.10 -1.55 13.38
C THR A 110 -0.11 -0.51 12.27
N PRO A 111 -1.23 -0.51 11.51
CA PRO A 111 -1.50 0.53 10.52
C PRO A 111 -1.46 1.95 11.10
N TYR A 112 -1.99 2.15 12.30
CA TYR A 112 -1.96 3.44 12.98
C TYR A 112 -0.55 3.91 13.32
N LEU A 113 0.28 3.02 13.86
CA LEU A 113 1.67 3.35 14.20
C LEU A 113 2.52 3.62 12.96
N ARG A 114 2.26 2.94 11.84
CA ARG A 114 2.94 3.22 10.57
C ARG A 114 2.57 4.60 10.03
N ARG A 115 1.28 4.95 10.10
CA ARG A 115 0.77 6.18 9.51
C ARG A 115 1.13 7.42 10.34
N TRP A 116 0.89 7.37 11.64
CA TRP A 116 1.04 8.53 12.53
C TRP A 116 2.27 8.45 13.44
N GLY A 117 3.02 7.35 13.39
CA GLY A 117 4.23 7.12 14.19
C GLY A 117 3.95 6.70 15.63
N THR A 118 2.96 7.32 16.28
CA THR A 118 2.57 7.00 17.66
C THR A 118 1.05 6.94 17.81
N TRP A 119 0.58 6.16 18.78
CA TRP A 119 -0.86 6.07 19.06
C TRP A 119 -1.48 7.41 19.47
N PRO A 120 -0.84 8.25 20.33
CA PRO A 120 -1.33 9.60 20.59
C PRO A 120 -1.54 10.43 19.31
N LYS A 121 -0.60 10.39 18.36
CA LYS A 121 -0.76 11.10 17.09
C LYS A 121 -1.92 10.57 16.24
N ALA A 122 -2.19 9.26 16.30
CA ALA A 122 -3.37 8.68 15.65
C ALA A 122 -4.68 9.13 16.30
N LEU A 123 -4.73 9.21 17.64
CA LEU A 123 -5.87 9.75 18.37
C LEU A 123 -6.09 11.24 18.05
N GLU A 124 -5.03 12.04 18.00
CA GLU A 124 -5.09 13.45 17.59
C GLU A 124 -5.63 13.58 16.16
N ALA A 125 -5.15 12.76 15.21
CA ALA A 125 -5.65 12.73 13.84
C ALA A 125 -7.15 12.37 13.77
N ALA A 126 -7.62 11.51 14.68
CA ALA A 126 -9.03 11.18 14.81
C ALA A 126 -9.88 12.27 15.48
N GLY A 127 -9.27 13.35 15.97
CA GLY A 127 -9.93 14.45 16.68
C GLY A 127 -10.21 14.17 18.15
N MET A 128 -9.49 13.22 18.76
CA MET A 128 -9.64 12.87 20.17
C MET A 128 -8.85 13.84 21.04
N GLU A 129 -9.48 14.40 22.08
CA GLU A 129 -8.75 15.12 23.12
C GLU A 129 -7.95 14.13 23.98
N ILE A 130 -6.63 14.30 23.98
CA ILE A 130 -5.75 13.62 24.94
C ILE A 130 -5.64 14.53 26.15
N VAL A 131 -6.39 14.22 27.20
CA VAL A 131 -6.20 14.82 28.51
C VAL A 131 -4.96 14.18 29.14
N ASP A 132 -3.93 15.00 29.34
CA ASP A 132 -2.69 14.69 30.09
C ASP A 132 -2.97 14.25 31.54
#